data_AF-A0A957INH7-F1
#
_entry.id   AF-A0A957INH7-F1
#
_cell.length_a   1.000
_cell.length_b   1.000
_cell.length_c   1.000
_cell.angle_alpha   90.00
_cell.angle_beta   90.00
_cell.angle_gamma   90.00
#
_symmetry.space_group_name_H-M   'P 1'
#
loop_
_entity.id
_entity.type
_entity.pdbx_description
1 polymer ?
#
loop_
_entity_poly.entity_id
_entity_poly.type
_entity_poly.pdbx_seq_one_letter_code
_entity_poly.pdbx_strand_id
1 'polypeptide(L)' 'MAIRILLVDDQPLFREGLATLLTIHDEIDVVGEANNGQEALDLAATLQPDVILMDVRMPVLDGVAATRLLTQ' A
#
# COMPACT_ATOMS: atom_id res chain seq x y z
N MET A 1 -13.68 8.86 11.35
CA MET A 1 -13.47 7.70 10.48
C MET A 1 -11.98 7.46 10.45
N ALA A 2 -11.52 6.21 10.54
CA ALA A 2 -10.11 5.91 10.37
C ALA A 2 -9.74 5.98 8.89
N ILE A 3 -8.55 6.52 8.58
CA ILE A 3 -7.98 6.57 7.24
C ILE A 3 -7.46 5.17 6.90
N ARG A 4 -8.00 4.58 5.83
CA ARG A 4 -7.66 3.24 5.36
C ARG A 4 -6.42 3.30 4.47
N ILE A 5 -5.33 2.67 4.90
CA ILE A 5 -4.05 2.69 4.20
C ILE A 5 -3.71 1.30 3.66
N LEU A 6 -3.32 1.24 2.38
CA LEU A 6 -2.66 0.10 1.76
C LEU A 6 -1.16 0.36 1.69
N LEU A 7 -0.34 -0.52 2.27
CA LEU A 7 1.12 -0.43 2.20
C LEU A 7 1.66 -1.29 1.05
N VAL A 8 2.52 -0.72 0.21
CA VAL A 8 3.06 -1.40 -0.97
C VAL A 8 4.57 -1.21 -1.01
N ASP A 9 5.30 -2.27 -0.68
CA ASP A 9 6.76 -2.28 -0.64
C ASP A 9 7.28 -3.72 -0.75
N ASP A 10 8.35 -3.95 -1.52
CA ASP A 10 8.93 -5.29 -1.73
C ASP A 10 9.86 -5.75 -0.59
N GLN A 11 10.12 -4.89 0.41
CA GLN A 11 10.92 -5.18 1.60
C GLN A 11 10.02 -5.42 2.84
N PRO A 12 9.86 -6.69 3.28
CA PRO A 12 8.96 -7.02 4.38
C PRO A 12 9.23 -6.26 5.68
N LEU A 13 10.50 -6.11 6.05
CA LEU A 13 10.88 -5.43 7.29
C LEU A 13 10.46 -3.95 7.33
N PHE A 14 10.54 -3.27 6.18
CA PHE A 14 10.12 -1.88 6.10
C PHE A 14 8.60 -1.75 6.23
N ARG A 15 7.87 -2.63 5.54
CA ARG A 15 6.41 -2.68 5.57
C ARG A 15 5.86 -3.01 6.96
N GLU A 16 6.45 -3.99 7.65
CA GLU A 16 6.13 -4.33 9.06
C GLU A 16 6.41 -3.15 10.02
N GLY A 17 7.55 -2.48 9.82
CA GLY A 17 7.92 -1.30 10.60
C GLY A 17 6.93 -0.15 10.41
N LEU A 18 6.53 0.14 9.17
CA LEU A 18 5.52 1.15 8.86
C LEU A 18 4.15 0.78 9.43
N ALA A 19 3.70 -0.46 9.27
CA ALA A 19 2.43 -0.91 9.82
C ALA A 19 2.41 -0.73 11.35
N THR A 20 3.50 -1.09 12.03
CA THR A 20 3.64 -0.90 13.47
C THR A 20 3.57 0.58 13.86
N LEU A 21 4.25 1.47 13.12
CA LEU A 21 4.23 2.91 13.41
C LEU A 21 2.85 3.54 13.17
N LEU A 22 2.16 3.12 12.11
CA LEU A 22 0.86 3.68 11.72
C LEU A 22 -0.28 3.21 12.63
N THR A 23 -0.27 1.94 13.04
CA THR A 23 -1.33 1.35 13.89
C THR A 23 -1.33 1.85 15.34
N ILE A 24 -0.31 2.63 15.75
CA ILE A 24 -0.30 3.35 17.04
C ILE A 24 -1.35 4.47 17.05
N HIS A 25 -1.75 4.96 15.88
CA HIS A 25 -2.74 6.01 15.73
C HIS A 25 -4.12 5.41 15.49
N ASP A 26 -5.06 5.60 16.43
CA ASP A 26 -6.45 5.12 16.32
C ASP A 26 -7.22 5.67 15.09
N GLU A 27 -6.67 6.71 14.46
CA GLU A 27 -7.22 7.35 13.26
C GLU A 27 -6.71 6.69 11.96
N ILE A 28 -5.86 5.66 12.03
CA ILE A 28 -5.28 4.98 10.86
C ILE A 28 -5.59 3.47 10.94
N ASP A 29 -6.05 2.92 9.82
CA ASP A 29 -6.31 1.50 9.66
C ASP A 29 -5.50 0.95 8.48
N VAL A 30 -4.55 0.05 8.73
CA VAL A 30 -3.79 -0.61 7.67
C VAL A 30 -4.63 -1.76 7.14
N VAL A 31 -5.28 -1.56 5.99
CA VAL A 31 -6.28 -2.48 5.46
C VAL A 31 -5.68 -3.60 4.60
N GLY A 32 -4.40 -3.49 4.24
CA GLY A 32 -3.70 -4.51 3.48
C GLY A 32 -2.24 -4.17 3.21
N GLU A 33 -1.53 -5.16 2.70
CA GLU A 33 -0.13 -5.07 2.30
C GLU A 33 0.08 -5.76 0.95
N ALA A 34 0.89 -5.18 0.08
CA ALA A 34 1.33 -5.75 -1.19
C ALA A 34 2.85 -5.68 -1.33
N ASN A 35 3.44 -6.63 -2.05
CA ASN A 35 4.88 -6.72 -2.28
C ASN A 35 5.32 -6.22 -3.68
N ASN A 36 4.37 -5.87 -4.54
CA ASN A 36 4.62 -5.33 -5.87
C ASN A 36 3.40 -4.54 -6.40
N GLY A 37 3.59 -3.82 -7.51
CA GLY A 37 2.54 -2.99 -8.09
C GLY A 37 1.31 -3.76 -8.60
N GLN A 38 1.45 -5.00 -9.06
CA GLN A 38 0.33 -5.80 -9.55
C GLN A 38 -0.58 -6.22 -8.38
N GLU A 39 0.00 -6.73 -7.29
CA GLU A 39 -0.76 -7.02 -6.07
C GLU A 39 -1.44 -5.76 -5.53
N ALA A 40 -0.78 -4.60 -5.62
CA ALA A 40 -1.37 -3.34 -5.20
C ALA A 40 -2.61 -2.97 -6.01
N LEU A 41 -2.64 -3.21 -7.33
CA LEU A 41 -3.82 -2.98 -8.16
C LEU A 41 -4.98 -3.89 -7.73
N ASP A 42 -4.71 -5.18 -7.56
CA ASP A 42 -5.73 -6.18 -7.20
C ASP A 42 -6.33 -5.89 -5.81
N LEU A 43 -5.47 -5.54 -4.85
CA LEU A 43 -5.87 -5.16 -3.50
C LEU A 43 -6.58 -3.81 -3.46
N ALA A 44 -6.14 -2.80 -4.19
CA ALA A 44 -6.80 -1.49 -4.21
C ALA A 44 -8.24 -1.59 -4.73
N ALA A 45 -8.48 -2.42 -5.77
CA ALA A 45 -9.81 -2.66 -6.31
C ALA A 45 -10.75 -3.32 -5.28
N THR A 46 -10.21 -4.19 -4.43
CA THR A 46 -10.98 -4.95 -3.44
C THR A 46 -11.17 -4.18 -2.13
N LEU A 47 -10.10 -3.57 -1.62
CA LEU A 47 -10.04 -2.95 -0.30
C LEU A 47 -10.49 -1.49 -0.30
N GLN A 48 -10.49 -0.82 -1.46
CA GLN A 48 -10.83 0.60 -1.62
C GLN A 48 -10.17 1.47 -0.52
N PRO A 49 -8.82 1.50 -0.47
CA PRO A 49 -8.11 2.30 0.52
C PRO A 49 -8.28 3.79 0.24
N ASP A 50 -8.21 4.61 1.28
CA ASP A 50 -8.20 6.08 1.18
C ASP A 50 -6.82 6.57 0.69
N VAL A 51 -5.75 5.89 1.11
CA VAL A 51 -4.36 6.23 0.78
C VAL A 51 -3.59 4.95 0.46
N ILE A 52 -2.73 5.03 -0.56
CA ILE A 52 -1.77 3.97 -0.88
C ILE A 52 -0.37 4.54 -0.66
N LEU A 53 0.41 3.91 0.22
CA LEU A 53 1.82 4.22 0.41
C LEU A 53 2.63 3.27 -0.47
N MET A 54 3.24 3.81 -1.52
CA MET A 54 3.78 3.06 -2.65
C MET A 54 5.29 3.25 -2.77
N ASP A 55 6.06 2.16 -2.66
CA ASP A 55 7.46 2.16 -3.09
C ASP A 55 7.57 2.32 -4.61
N VAL A 56 8.63 2.98 -5.06
CA VAL A 56 8.86 3.30 -6.46
C VAL A 56 9.40 2.10 -7.24
N ARG A 57 10.25 1.25 -6.63
CA ARG A 57 11.01 0.23 -7.34
C ARG A 57 10.75 -1.15 -6.75
N MET A 58 9.84 -1.85 -7.38
CA MET A 58 9.46 -3.21 -7.00
C MET A 58 9.55 -4.15 -8.21
N PRO A 59 9.62 -5.48 -8.00
CA PRO A 59 9.52 -6.46 -9.09
C PRO A 59 8.12 -6.46 -9.74
N VAL A 60 7.97 -7.16 -10.87
CA VAL A 60 6.71 -7.37 -11.61
C VAL A 60 6.11 -6.11 -12.23
N LEU A 61 5.66 -5.16 -11.41
CA LEU A 61 5.15 -3.85 -11.81
C LEU A 61 5.70 -2.81 -10.83
N ASP A 62 6.40 -1.80 -11.35
CA ASP A 62 6.95 -0.73 -10.53
C ASP A 62 5.86 0.20 -9.99
N GLY A 63 6.17 0.93 -8.92
CA GLY A 63 5.19 1.78 -8.25
C GLY A 63 4.76 2.99 -9.07
N VAL A 64 5.59 3.47 -10.00
CA VAL A 64 5.24 4.60 -10.87
C VAL A 64 4.18 4.17 -11.88
N ALA A 65 4.37 3.00 -12.50
CA ALA A 65 3.43 2.39 -13.41
C ALA A 65 2.12 2.01 -12.69
N ALA A 66 2.21 1.40 -11.50
CA ALA A 66 1.03 1.09 -10.69
C ALA A 66 0.24 2.35 -10.31
N THR A 67 0.92 3.41 -9.84
CA THR A 67 0.29 4.69 -9.50
C THR A 67 -0.41 5.30 -10.72
N ARG A 68 0.21 5.21 -11.91
CA ARG A 68 -0.40 5.68 -13.16
C ARG A 68 -1.69 4.93 -13.49
N LEU A 69 -1.71 3.62 -13.31
CA LEU A 69 -2.89 2.78 -13.57
C LEU A 69 -4.01 3.01 -12.54
N LEU A 70 -3.67 3.34 -11.29
CA LEU A 70 -4.64 3.62 -10.21
C LEU A 70 -5.31 4.98 -10.31
N THR A 71 -4.66 5.94 -10.97
CA THR A 71 -5.12 7.35 -11.02
C THR A 71 -5.73 7.75 -12.36
N GLN A 72 -5.85 6.80 -13.29
CA GLN A 72 -6.54 6.94 -14.57
C GLN A 72 -7.98 6.46 -14.45
#